data_AF-A0A3B9NA29-F1
#
_entry.id   AF-A0A3B9NA29-F1
#
_cell.length_a   1.000
_cell.length_b   1.000
_cell.length_c   1.000
_cell.angle_alpha   90.00
_cell.angle_beta   90.00
_cell.angle_gamma   90.00
#
_symmetry.space_group_name_H-M   'P 1'
#
loop_
_entity.id
_entity.type
_entity.pdbx_description
1 polymer ?
#
loop_
_entity_poly.entity_id
_entity_poly.type
_entity_poly.pdbx_seq_one_letter_code
_entity_poly.pdbx_strand_id
1 'polypeptide(L)'
;MSLSLLSCSLEPGVGVSALHNAYYSEGIVIRFVNSTNKERSLEPKKLFNGYAYQRINALEEPLEADHIIHAYGVATYLLTKK
;
A
#
# COMPACT_ATOMS: atom_id res chain seq x y z
N MET A 1 3.99 24.69 9.52
CA MET A 1 4.10 23.77 8.35
C MET A 1 3.61 22.40 8.80
N SER A 2 2.56 21.87 8.18
CA SER A 2 2.15 20.48 8.39
C SER A 2 2.87 19.63 7.35
N LEU A 3 3.86 18.85 7.77
CA LEU A 3 4.51 17.86 6.92
C LEU A 3 3.68 16.58 6.97
N SER A 4 2.91 16.31 5.90
CA SER A 4 2.28 15.00 5.72
C SER A 4 3.23 14.08 4.98
N LEU A 5 3.62 12.96 5.61
CA LEU A 5 4.51 11.96 5.00
C LEU A 5 3.79 11.12 3.94
N LEU A 6 2.48 10.94 4.09
CA LEU A 6 1.61 10.17 3.21
C LEU A 6 0.20 10.80 3.23
N SER A 7 -0.47 10.85 2.09
CA SER A 7 -1.87 11.27 2.00
C SER A 7 -2.60 10.28 1.10
N CYS A 8 -3.59 9.58 1.65
CA CYS A 8 -4.37 8.59 0.91
C CYS A 8 -5.84 8.95 0.91
N SER A 9 -6.43 9.07 -0.28
CA SER A 9 -7.87 9.07 -0.46
C SER A 9 -8.30 7.64 -0.76
N LEU A 10 -8.78 6.93 0.27
CA LEU A 10 -9.18 5.52 0.14
C LEU A 10 -10.68 5.41 -0.16
N GLU A 11 -11.05 4.43 -0.97
CA GLU A 11 -12.46 4.11 -1.18
C GLU A 11 -13.10 3.58 0.11
N PRO A 12 -14.43 3.78 0.30
CA PRO A 12 -15.15 3.23 1.44
C PRO A 12 -14.94 1.72 1.61
N GLY A 13 -14.53 1.32 2.81
CA GLY A 13 -14.25 -0.08 3.15
C GLY A 13 -12.82 -0.53 2.86
N VAL A 14 -11.95 0.34 2.34
CA VAL A 14 -10.49 0.11 2.31
C VAL A 14 -9.85 0.91 3.45
N GLY A 15 -9.03 0.24 4.25
CA GLY A 15 -8.32 0.85 5.38
C GLY A 15 -6.83 0.55 5.36
N VAL A 16 -6.06 1.33 6.11
CA VAL A 16 -4.65 1.03 6.41
C VAL A 16 -4.60 0.09 7.61
N SER A 17 -3.97 -1.07 7.45
CA SER A 17 -3.80 -2.06 8.53
C SER A 17 -2.38 -2.12 9.08
N ALA A 18 -1.38 -1.62 8.34
CA ALA A 18 -0.01 -1.50 8.83
C ALA A 18 0.75 -0.36 8.14
N LEU A 19 1.65 0.26 8.89
CA LEU A 19 2.67 1.20 8.40
C LEU A 19 3.93 1.03 9.25
N HIS A 20 5.04 0.61 8.65
CA HIS A 20 6.30 0.37 9.36
C HIS A 20 7.51 0.52 8.43
N ASN A 21 8.71 0.56 8.99
CA ASN A 21 9.94 0.46 8.19
C ASN A 21 10.09 -0.97 7.68
N ALA A 22 10.62 -1.12 6.47
CA ALA A 22 10.93 -2.43 5.91
C ALA A 22 11.99 -3.16 6.76
N TYR A 23 11.87 -4.48 6.87
CA TYR A 23 12.78 -5.30 7.67
C TYR A 23 14.08 -5.62 6.93
N TYR A 24 14.00 -5.81 5.61
CA TYR A 24 15.12 -6.32 4.80
C TYR A 24 15.63 -5.31 3.76
N SER A 25 15.07 -4.11 3.73
CA SER A 25 15.41 -3.08 2.75
C SER A 25 15.26 -1.68 3.33
N GLU A 26 15.79 -0.67 2.62
CA GLU A 26 15.51 0.73 2.95
C GLU A 26 14.15 1.13 2.37
N GLY A 27 13.20 1.49 3.23
CA GLY A 27 11.88 1.95 2.79
C GLY A 27 10.81 1.84 3.86
N ILE A 28 9.60 2.22 3.48
CA ILE A 28 8.40 2.14 4.32
C ILE A 28 7.47 1.08 3.71
N VAL A 29 7.02 0.14 4.52
CA VAL A 29 5.96 -0.79 4.17
C VAL A 29 4.62 -0.22 4.60
N ILE A 30 3.67 -0.19 3.67
CA ILE A 30 2.27 0.12 3.95
C ILE A 30 1.39 -1.05 3.53
N ARG A 31 0.43 -1.40 4.39
CA ARG A 31 -0.56 -2.44 4.12
C ARG A 31 -1.96 -1.87 4.16
N PHE A 32 -2.74 -2.19 3.13
CA PHE A 32 -4.17 -1.96 3.10
C PHE A 32 -4.94 -3.26 3.29
N VAL A 33 -6.15 -3.12 3.83
CA VAL A 33 -7.15 -4.18 3.96
C VAL A 33 -8.43 -3.74 3.26
N ASN A 34 -9.07 -4.65 2.55
CA ASN A 34 -10.40 -4.48 2.02
C ASN A 34 -11.39 -5.17 2.98
N SER A 35 -12.20 -4.40 3.70
CA SER A 35 -13.19 -4.93 4.63
C SER A 35 -14.51 -5.30 3.96
N THR A 36 -14.57 -5.34 2.62
CA THR A 36 -15.79 -5.59 1.85
C THR A 36 -15.72 -6.91 1.07
N ASN A 37 -16.89 -7.41 0.66
CA ASN A 37 -17.02 -8.59 -0.20
C ASN A 37 -16.84 -8.30 -1.70
N LYS A 38 -16.42 -7.09 -2.08
CA LYS A 38 -16.20 -6.68 -3.47
C LYS A 38 -14.74 -6.37 -3.67
N GLU A 39 -14.19 -6.72 -4.82
CA GLU A 39 -12.85 -6.30 -5.20
C GLU A 39 -12.79 -4.78 -5.36
N ARG A 40 -11.61 -4.21 -5.10
CA ARG A 40 -11.35 -2.78 -5.25
C ARG A 40 -10.10 -2.56 -6.07
N SER A 41 -10.14 -1.55 -6.92
CA SER A 41 -8.96 -1.06 -7.62
C SER A 41 -8.20 -0.10 -6.71
N LEU A 42 -6.89 -0.24 -6.63
CA LEU A 42 -6.00 0.71 -6.02
C LEU A 42 -5.29 1.47 -7.13
N GLU A 43 -5.07 2.77 -6.93
CA GLU A 43 -4.26 3.59 -7.83
C GLU A 43 -2.97 4.03 -7.10
N PRO A 44 -1.94 3.15 -6.97
CA PRO A 44 -0.72 3.44 -6.21
C PRO A 44 -0.03 4.73 -6.64
N LYS A 45 -0.07 5.08 -7.94
CA LYS A 45 0.51 6.33 -8.44
C LYS A 45 -0.13 7.58 -7.81
N LYS A 46 -1.43 7.55 -7.53
CA LYS A 46 -2.14 8.63 -6.84
C LYS A 46 -1.88 8.60 -5.33
N LEU A 47 -1.84 7.41 -4.75
CA LEU A 47 -1.67 7.21 -3.31
C LEU A 47 -0.25 7.53 -2.82
N PHE A 48 0.76 7.30 -3.67
CA PHE A 48 2.19 7.35 -3.32
C PHE A 48 2.95 8.36 -4.19
N ASN A 49 2.34 9.51 -4.46
CA ASN A 49 3.01 10.56 -5.22
C ASN A 49 4.33 10.97 -4.54
N GLY A 50 5.42 10.99 -5.30
CA GLY A 50 6.77 11.25 -4.79
C GLY A 50 7.56 10.01 -4.33
N TYR A 51 6.95 8.82 -4.31
CA TYR A 51 7.63 7.56 -3.97
C TYR A 51 7.72 6.62 -5.18
N ALA A 52 8.78 5.81 -5.22
CA ALA A 52 8.76 4.55 -5.96
C ALA A 52 8.00 3.52 -5.11
N TYR A 53 7.28 2.61 -5.75
CA TYR A 53 6.48 1.60 -5.05
C TYR A 53 6.64 0.22 -5.68
N GLN A 54 6.61 -0.82 -4.86
CA GLN A 54 6.62 -2.22 -5.29
C GLN A 54 5.58 -3.01 -4.51
N ARG A 55 4.83 -3.88 -5.22
CA ARG A 55 3.92 -4.83 -4.59
C ARG A 55 4.72 -5.91 -3.90
N ILE A 56 4.39 -6.18 -2.64
CA ILE A 56 5.06 -7.21 -1.84
C ILE A 56 4.04 -8.06 -1.07
N ASN A 57 4.43 -9.24 -0.64
CA ASN A 57 3.64 -10.06 0.27
C ASN A 57 3.85 -9.65 1.74
N ALA A 58 3.28 -10.42 2.68
CA ALA A 58 3.40 -10.14 4.10
C ALA A 58 4.81 -10.36 4.68
N LEU A 59 5.67 -11.10 3.95
CA LEU A 59 7.07 -11.38 4.27
C LEU A 59 8.04 -10.39 3.57
N GLU A 60 7.51 -9.34 2.94
CA GLU A 60 8.26 -8.35 2.15
C GLU A 60 8.91 -8.90 0.87
N GLU A 61 8.44 -10.04 0.36
CA GLU A 61 8.92 -10.59 -0.90
C GLU A 61 8.18 -9.93 -2.08
N PRO A 62 8.88 -9.61 -3.19
CA PRO A 62 8.27 -9.05 -4.39
C PRO A 62 7.12 -9.91 -4.94
N LEU A 63 6.06 -9.24 -5.38
CA LEU A 63 4.97 -9.82 -6.15
C LEU A 63 4.84 -9.11 -7.49
N GLU A 64 4.23 -9.79 -8.46
CA GLU A 64 3.76 -9.10 -9.66
C GLU A 64 2.75 -8.03 -9.28
N ALA A 65 2.86 -6.87 -9.92
CA ALA A 65 2.02 -5.73 -9.59
C ALA A 65 0.59 -5.96 -10.08
N ASP A 66 -0.31 -6.26 -9.15
CA ASP A 66 -1.73 -6.04 -9.33
C ASP A 66 -2.14 -4.68 -8.74
N HIS A 67 -3.08 -4.03 -9.42
CA HIS A 67 -3.73 -2.82 -8.93
C HIS A 67 -5.05 -3.16 -8.24
N ILE A 68 -5.19 -4.40 -7.75
CA ILE A 68 -6.43 -4.92 -7.19
C ILE A 68 -6.18 -5.33 -5.74
N ILE A 69 -7.18 -5.09 -4.89
CA ILE A 69 -7.30 -5.73 -3.59
C ILE A 69 -8.59 -6.54 -3.62
N HIS A 70 -8.46 -7.86 -3.56
CA HIS A 70 -9.59 -8.79 -3.62
C HIS A 70 -10.55 -8.58 -2.43
N ALA A 71 -11.75 -9.14 -2.53
CA ALA A 71 -12.72 -9.18 -1.43
C ALA A 71 -12.07 -9.75 -0.16
N TYR A 72 -12.21 -9.05 0.98
CA TYR A 72 -11.55 -9.41 2.25
C TYR A 72 -10.02 -9.57 2.18
N GLY A 73 -9.41 -9.09 1.09
CA GLY A 73 -7.99 -9.25 0.80
C GLY A 73 -7.14 -8.16 1.43
N VAL A 74 -5.82 -8.33 1.28
CA VAL A 74 -4.80 -7.39 1.71
C VAL A 74 -3.89 -7.00 0.57
N ALA A 75 -3.36 -5.80 0.67
CA ALA A 75 -2.51 -5.17 -0.34
C ALA A 75 -1.31 -4.56 0.36
N THR A 76 -0.10 -5.10 0.16
CA THR A 76 1.11 -4.57 0.80
C THR A 76 2.04 -3.95 -0.24
N TYR A 77 2.57 -2.77 0.06
CA TYR A 77 3.50 -2.05 -0.80
C TYR A 77 4.75 -1.65 -0.02
N LEU A 78 5.91 -1.82 -0.64
CA LEU A 78 7.16 -1.19 -0.24
C LEU A 78 7.26 0.16 -0.94
N LEU A 79 7.49 1.22 -0.18
CA LEU A 79 7.68 2.59 -0.66
C LEU A 79 9.13 3.02 -0.43
N THR A 80 9.79 3.46 -1.49
CA THR A 80 11.16 3.99 -1.44
C THR A 80 11.17 5.42 -1.97
N LYS A 81 12.11 6.24 -1.47
CA LYS A 81 12.28 7.60 -2.01
C LYS A 81 12.76 7.50 -3.47
N LYS A 82 12.22 8.35 -4.33
CA LYS A 82 12.76 8.56 -5.67
C LYS A 82 14.07 9.34 -5.63
#